data_AF-T0YAN5-F1
#
_entry.id   AF-T0YAN5-F1
#
_cell.length_a   1.000
_cell.length_b   1.000
_cell.length_c   1.000
_cell.angle_alpha   90.00
_cell.angle_beta   90.00
_cell.angle_gamma   90.00
#
_symmetry.space_group_name_H-M   'P 1'
#
loop_
_entity.id
_entity.type
_entity.pdbx_description
1 polymer ?
#
loop_
_entity_poly.entity_id
_entity_poly.type
_entity_poly.pdbx_seq_one_letter_code
_entity_poly.pdbx_strand_id
1 'polypeptide(L)'
;NCETLLAQAPDNQYLIALETTALRLLGDSRYAQLCDYENLVLPLPIEPPAPWKDLPSFLTDLTDSLNRLHDPKGHALLFQSLRQGTETTRDLTLSTDAPIRALFQAFAAPINRYLEHIGRGDDPLRRRNSGRWRFNGSWSVRLRNRGFHMSHVHPRGWISSAFYLQLPD
;
A
#
# COMPACT_ATOMS: atom_id res chain seq x y z
N ASN A 1 -10.42 22.44 -16.19
CA ASN A 1 -11.39 21.66 -15.39
C ASN A 1 -10.76 20.28 -15.12
N CYS A 2 -10.90 19.73 -13.90
CA CYS A 2 -10.33 18.43 -13.51
C CYS A 2 -10.78 17.31 -14.46
N GLU A 3 -12.04 17.32 -14.87
CA GLU A 3 -12.63 16.36 -15.82
C GLU A 3 -11.91 16.38 -17.19
N THR A 4 -11.53 17.56 -17.68
CA THR A 4 -10.76 17.69 -18.93
C THR A 4 -9.37 17.07 -18.83
N LEU A 5 -8.73 17.22 -17.67
CA LEU A 5 -7.40 16.64 -17.42
C LEU A 5 -7.49 15.12 -17.25
N LEU A 6 -8.54 14.62 -16.59
CA LEU A 6 -8.82 13.19 -16.48
C LEU A 6 -9.15 12.57 -17.84
N ALA A 7 -9.85 13.26 -18.74
CA ALA A 7 -10.06 12.76 -20.10
C ALA A 7 -8.75 12.54 -20.87
N GLN A 8 -7.72 13.34 -20.60
CA GLN A 8 -6.39 13.23 -21.24
C GLN A 8 -5.45 12.25 -20.52
N ALA A 9 -5.59 12.14 -19.20
CA ALA A 9 -4.75 11.29 -18.36
C ALA A 9 -5.63 10.48 -17.37
N PRO A 10 -6.44 9.54 -17.88
CA PRO A 10 -7.52 8.96 -17.10
C PRO A 10 -7.00 8.13 -15.92
N ASP A 11 -5.79 7.56 -16.02
CA ASP A 11 -5.17 6.75 -14.95
C ASP A 11 -4.37 7.58 -13.93
N ASN A 12 -4.35 8.91 -14.05
CA ASN A 12 -3.59 9.78 -13.15
C ASN A 12 -4.21 9.76 -11.74
N GLN A 13 -3.54 9.07 -10.82
CA GLN A 13 -4.02 8.86 -9.46
C GLN A 13 -4.23 10.15 -8.67
N TYR A 14 -3.42 11.18 -8.91
CA TYR A 14 -3.58 12.46 -8.22
C TYR A 14 -4.85 13.18 -8.69
N LEU A 15 -5.12 13.18 -9.99
CA LEU A 15 -6.36 13.75 -10.54
C LEU A 15 -7.60 12.97 -10.09
N ILE A 16 -7.53 11.63 -10.07
CA ILE A 16 -8.61 10.78 -9.55
C ILE A 16 -8.90 11.13 -8.09
N ALA A 17 -7.86 11.30 -7.26
CA ALA A 17 -8.03 11.68 -5.85
C ALA A 17 -8.62 13.08 -5.66
N LEU A 18 -8.28 14.04 -6.53
CA LEU A 18 -8.89 15.36 -6.51
C LEU A 18 -10.37 15.30 -6.90
N GLU A 19 -10.72 14.52 -7.93
CA GLU A 19 -12.10 14.29 -8.34
C GLU A 19 -12.91 13.64 -7.23
N THR A 20 -12.45 12.53 -6.66
CA THR A 20 -13.18 11.84 -5.57
C THR A 20 -13.33 12.74 -4.34
N THR A 21 -12.34 13.57 -4.03
CA THR A 21 -12.43 14.57 -2.97
C THR A 21 -13.50 15.62 -3.28
N ALA A 22 -13.53 16.16 -4.50
CA ALA A 22 -14.53 17.15 -4.91
C ALA A 22 -15.94 16.55 -4.89
N LEU A 23 -16.13 15.34 -5.43
CA LEU A 23 -17.41 14.62 -5.41
C LEU A 23 -17.91 14.43 -3.97
N ARG A 24 -17.03 14.01 -3.05
CA ARG A 24 -17.37 13.87 -1.63
C ARG A 24 -17.82 15.18 -1.00
N LEU A 25 -17.11 16.28 -1.26
CA LEU A 25 -17.43 17.60 -0.69
C LEU A 25 -18.73 18.17 -1.26
N LEU A 26 -19.08 17.81 -2.49
CA LEU A 26 -20.32 18.23 -3.14
C LEU A 26 -21.51 17.31 -2.82
N GLY A 27 -21.30 16.20 -2.10
CA GLY A 27 -22.35 15.21 -1.82
C GLY A 27 -22.83 14.46 -3.07
N ASP A 28 -21.98 14.36 -4.10
CA ASP A 28 -22.31 13.71 -5.36
C ASP A 28 -22.33 12.17 -5.21
N SER A 29 -23.39 11.53 -5.73
CA SER A 29 -23.58 10.08 -5.62
C SER A 29 -22.51 9.24 -6.32
N ARG A 30 -21.80 9.81 -7.30
CA ARG A 30 -20.66 9.15 -7.97
C ARG A 30 -19.53 8.83 -7.00
N TYR A 31 -19.38 9.57 -5.90
CA TYR A 31 -18.36 9.28 -4.90
C TYR A 31 -18.49 7.85 -4.35
N ALA A 32 -19.71 7.41 -4.04
CA ALA A 32 -19.96 6.07 -3.50
C ALA A 32 -19.60 4.95 -4.50
N GLN A 33 -19.63 5.24 -5.81
CA GLN A 33 -19.26 4.28 -6.86
C GLN A 33 -17.74 4.15 -7.01
N LEU A 34 -16.99 5.24 -6.83
CA LEU A 34 -15.54 5.27 -6.95
C LEU A 34 -14.80 4.89 -5.66
N CYS A 35 -15.43 5.13 -4.51
CA CYS A 35 -14.87 4.93 -3.18
C CYS A 35 -15.72 3.95 -2.36
N ASP A 36 -16.09 2.82 -2.98
CA ASP A 36 -16.78 1.71 -2.33
C ASP A 36 -15.81 0.95 -1.40
N TYR A 37 -15.48 1.55 -0.26
CA TYR A 37 -14.49 1.01 0.65
C TYR A 37 -14.85 -0.39 1.18
N GLU A 38 -16.14 -0.70 1.30
CA GLU A 38 -16.61 -2.01 1.76
C GLU A 38 -16.16 -3.13 0.82
N ASN A 39 -16.23 -2.90 -0.49
CA ASN A 39 -15.84 -3.91 -1.49
C ASN A 39 -14.39 -3.77 -1.95
N LEU A 40 -13.77 -2.60 -1.80
CA LEU A 40 -12.43 -2.31 -2.33
C LEU A 40 -11.31 -2.43 -1.29
N VAL A 41 -11.62 -2.43 0.02
CA VAL A 41 -10.62 -2.56 1.10
C VAL A 41 -10.77 -3.92 1.75
N LEU A 42 -9.81 -4.81 1.48
CA LEU A 42 -9.86 -6.19 1.96
C LEU A 42 -8.72 -6.51 2.93
N PRO A 43 -9.02 -7.09 4.11
CA PRO A 43 -8.01 -7.75 4.91
C PRO A 43 -7.70 -9.12 4.30
N LEU A 44 -6.46 -9.34 3.89
CA LEU A 44 -6.03 -10.61 3.30
C LEU A 44 -4.84 -11.16 4.09
N PRO A 45 -4.92 -12.40 4.61
CA PRO A 45 -3.80 -13.01 5.30
C PRO A 45 -2.69 -13.40 4.32
N ILE A 46 -1.48 -13.55 4.86
CA ILE A 46 -0.39 -14.24 4.18
C ILE A 46 -0.19 -15.61 4.81
N GLU A 47 0.23 -16.57 3.99
CA GLU A 47 0.72 -17.85 4.46
C GLU A 47 2.20 -17.74 4.84
N PRO A 48 2.71 -18.56 5.76
CA PRO A 48 4.13 -18.61 6.04
C PRO A 48 4.91 -18.98 4.78
N PRO A 49 5.85 -18.15 4.31
CA PRO A 49 6.70 -18.52 3.19
C PRO A 49 7.72 -19.59 3.61
N ALA A 50 8.17 -20.40 2.66
CA ALA A 50 9.33 -21.27 2.90
C ALA A 50 10.60 -20.42 3.16
N PRO A 51 11.54 -20.87 4.01
CA PRO A 51 11.56 -22.15 4.73
C PRO A 51 10.91 -22.11 6.12
N TRP A 52 10.17 -21.06 6.48
CA TRP A 52 9.56 -20.96 7.81
C TRP A 52 8.43 -21.97 7.97
N LYS A 53 8.40 -22.63 9.13
CA LYS A 53 7.42 -23.66 9.47
C LYS A 53 6.05 -23.09 9.82
N ASP A 54 6.02 -21.85 10.30
CA ASP A 54 4.83 -21.17 10.79
C ASP A 54 4.98 -19.65 10.66
N LEU A 55 3.85 -18.95 10.72
CA LEU A 55 3.83 -17.50 10.58
C LEU A 55 4.55 -16.79 11.72
N PRO A 56 4.41 -17.17 13.01
CA PRO A 56 5.12 -16.49 14.11
C PRO A 56 6.65 -16.50 13.97
N SER A 57 7.25 -17.62 13.55
CA SER A 57 8.71 -17.69 13.32
C SER A 57 9.14 -16.78 12.17
N PHE A 58 8.38 -16.76 11.07
CA PHE A 58 8.62 -15.83 9.97
C PHE A 58 8.53 -14.37 10.40
N LEU A 59 7.47 -13.99 11.13
CA LEU A 59 7.27 -12.61 11.57
C LEU A 59 8.36 -12.16 12.56
N THR A 60 8.89 -13.07 13.38
CA THR A 60 10.02 -12.78 14.28
C THR A 60 11.27 -12.40 13.47
N ASP A 61 11.69 -13.24 12.52
CA ASP A 61 12.87 -12.97 11.70
C ASP A 61 12.70 -11.73 10.80
N LEU A 62 11.49 -11.53 10.27
CA LEU A 62 11.16 -10.34 9.50
C LEU A 62 11.23 -9.07 10.34
N THR A 63 10.72 -9.12 11.57
CA THR A 63 10.78 -8.00 12.53
C THR A 63 12.21 -7.62 12.82
N ASP A 64 13.07 -8.59 13.16
CA ASP A 64 14.48 -8.34 13.44
C ASP A 64 15.19 -7.72 12.23
N SER A 65 14.85 -8.20 11.02
CA SER A 65 15.45 -7.72 9.77
C SER A 65 15.04 -6.30 9.44
N LEU A 66 13.77 -5.95 9.59
CA LEU A 66 13.29 -4.58 9.39
C LEU A 66 13.83 -3.64 10.48
N ASN A 67 13.91 -4.09 11.73
CA ASN A 67 14.45 -3.27 12.83
C ASN A 67 15.89 -2.83 12.60
N ARG A 68 16.72 -3.67 11.96
CA ARG A 68 18.10 -3.30 11.56
C ARG A 68 18.15 -2.22 10.48
N LEU A 69 17.09 -2.04 9.69
CA LEU A 69 17.02 -1.03 8.63
C LEU A 69 16.53 0.34 9.12
N HIS A 70 15.85 0.37 10.27
CA HIS A 70 15.34 1.62 10.83
C HIS A 70 16.45 2.37 11.57
N ASP A 71 16.71 3.61 11.17
CA ASP A 71 17.64 4.52 11.84
C ASP A 71 16.88 5.64 12.58
N PRO A 72 16.74 5.56 13.91
CA PRO A 72 16.15 6.60 14.76
C PRO A 72 16.79 7.98 14.66
N LYS A 73 18.07 8.05 14.26
CA LYS A 73 18.87 9.27 14.20
C LYS A 73 19.04 9.77 12.76
N GLY A 74 18.57 8.99 11.79
CA GLY A 74 18.56 9.36 10.38
C GLY A 74 17.65 10.55 10.12
N HIS A 75 18.00 11.36 9.12
CA HIS A 75 17.15 12.47 8.69
C HIS A 75 15.85 11.93 8.07
N ALA A 76 14.72 12.50 8.48
CA ALA A 76 13.44 12.21 7.85
C ALA A 76 13.50 12.53 6.36
N LEU A 77 12.89 11.69 5.51
CA LEU A 77 12.84 11.99 4.09
C LEU A 77 11.91 13.19 3.87
N LEU A 78 12.27 14.05 2.92
CA LEU A 78 11.45 15.18 2.53
C LEU A 78 10.08 14.69 2.05
N PHE A 79 9.02 15.40 2.44
CA PHE A 79 7.63 15.11 2.06
C PHE A 79 7.03 13.79 2.58
N GLN A 80 7.61 13.19 3.63
CA GLN A 80 6.98 12.04 4.30
C GLN A 80 5.67 12.46 4.99
N SER A 81 4.64 11.63 4.84
CA SER A 81 3.37 11.76 5.58
C SER A 81 3.51 11.28 7.03
N LEU A 82 4.55 10.49 7.34
CA LEU A 82 4.79 9.89 8.65
C LEU A 82 5.13 10.95 9.70
N ARG A 83 4.52 10.84 10.89
CA ARG A 83 4.80 11.66 12.08
C ARG A 83 5.06 10.76 13.28
N GLN A 84 6.05 11.12 14.09
CA GLN A 84 6.47 10.37 15.30
C GLN A 84 6.78 8.89 15.00
N GLY A 85 7.72 8.65 14.08
CA GLY A 85 8.15 7.31 13.70
C GLY A 85 9.38 7.33 12.81
N THR A 86 9.77 6.15 12.32
CA THR A 86 10.84 5.98 11.33
C THR A 86 10.30 5.25 10.10
N GLU A 87 10.90 5.52 8.95
CA GLU A 87 10.63 4.86 7.69
C GLU A 87 11.94 4.41 7.06
N THR A 88 11.97 3.21 6.48
CA THR A 88 13.15 2.74 5.74
C THR A 88 13.32 3.54 4.44
N THR A 89 14.55 3.94 4.14
CA THR A 89 14.81 4.87 3.01
C THR A 89 15.02 4.19 1.65
N ARG A 90 15.24 2.87 1.64
CA ARG A 90 15.45 2.09 0.41
C ARG A 90 14.20 1.29 0.08
N ASP A 91 13.95 1.12 -1.22
CA ASP A 91 12.89 0.25 -1.71
C ASP A 91 13.14 -1.19 -1.27
N LEU A 92 12.27 -1.69 -0.39
CA LEU A 92 12.41 -3.03 0.19
C LEU A 92 12.27 -4.15 -0.85
N THR A 93 11.68 -3.87 -2.01
CA THR A 93 11.58 -4.83 -3.12
C THR A 93 12.96 -5.22 -3.68
N LEU A 94 13.98 -4.39 -3.42
CA LEU A 94 15.37 -4.61 -3.84
C LEU A 94 16.22 -5.26 -2.72
N SER A 95 15.63 -5.63 -1.59
CA SER A 95 16.36 -6.18 -0.46
C SER A 95 16.95 -7.56 -0.77
N THR A 96 18.18 -7.79 -0.30
CA THR A 96 18.83 -9.11 -0.32
C THR A 96 18.70 -9.86 1.00
N ASP A 97 17.99 -9.31 1.98
CA ASP A 97 17.70 -9.97 3.26
C ASP A 97 16.61 -11.05 3.06
N ALA A 98 16.84 -12.26 3.56
CA ALA A 98 16.03 -13.44 3.23
C ALA A 98 14.57 -13.32 3.68
N PRO A 99 14.27 -13.00 4.96
CA PRO A 99 12.91 -12.68 5.41
C PRO A 99 12.19 -11.64 4.55
N ILE A 100 12.88 -10.57 4.16
CA ILE A 100 12.25 -9.49 3.38
C ILE A 100 11.92 -9.98 1.96
N ARG A 101 12.82 -10.72 1.29
CA ARG A 101 12.51 -11.32 -0.01
C ARG A 101 11.32 -12.27 0.05
N ALA A 102 11.29 -13.11 1.09
CA ALA A 102 10.22 -14.07 1.29
C ALA A 102 8.86 -13.38 1.51
N LEU A 103 8.84 -12.23 2.18
CA LEU A 103 7.63 -11.40 2.31
C LEU A 103 7.06 -10.99 0.94
N PHE A 104 7.90 -10.48 0.04
CA PHE A 104 7.43 -10.06 -1.29
C PHE A 104 6.94 -11.22 -2.15
N GLN A 105 7.49 -12.42 -1.95
CA GLN A 105 6.96 -13.64 -2.56
C GLN A 105 5.60 -14.01 -1.97
N ALA A 106 5.46 -13.95 -0.64
CA ALA A 106 4.22 -14.26 0.07
C ALA A 106 3.05 -13.32 -0.31
N PHE A 107 3.34 -12.07 -0.69
CA PHE A 107 2.33 -11.12 -1.16
C PHE A 107 1.72 -11.45 -2.52
N ALA A 108 2.34 -12.31 -3.33
CA ALA A 108 1.80 -12.62 -4.65
C ALA A 108 0.39 -13.25 -4.59
N ALA A 109 0.18 -14.19 -3.66
CA ALA A 109 -1.11 -14.86 -3.50
C ALA A 109 -2.25 -13.91 -3.10
N PRO A 110 -2.15 -13.09 -2.03
CA PRO A 110 -3.20 -12.13 -1.70
C PRO A 110 -3.40 -11.05 -2.75
N ILE A 111 -2.34 -10.58 -3.45
CA ILE A 111 -2.52 -9.64 -4.56
C ILE A 111 -3.35 -10.27 -5.68
N ASN A 112 -3.06 -11.52 -6.06
CA ASN A 112 -3.83 -12.21 -7.10
C ASN A 112 -5.30 -12.40 -6.68
N ARG A 113 -5.54 -12.80 -5.42
CA ARG A 113 -6.91 -12.90 -4.88
C ARG A 113 -7.63 -11.55 -4.88
N TYR A 114 -6.93 -10.46 -4.56
CA TYR A 114 -7.50 -9.11 -4.63
C TYR A 114 -7.88 -8.74 -6.07
N LEU A 115 -7.01 -9.02 -7.05
CA LEU A 115 -7.29 -8.77 -8.46
C LEU A 115 -8.45 -9.61 -8.99
N GLU A 116 -8.58 -10.86 -8.54
CA GLU A 116 -9.74 -11.71 -8.85
C GLU A 116 -11.02 -11.14 -8.26
N HIS A 117 -10.98 -10.72 -6.98
CA HIS A 117 -12.12 -10.14 -6.28
C HIS A 117 -12.64 -8.86 -6.93
N ILE A 118 -11.76 -7.88 -7.21
CA ILE A 118 -12.20 -6.62 -7.83
C ILE A 118 -12.64 -6.83 -9.29
N GLY A 119 -12.16 -7.87 -9.96
CA GLY A 119 -12.52 -8.17 -11.35
C GLY A 119 -12.16 -7.06 -12.33
N ARG A 120 -12.86 -7.02 -13.47
CA ARG A 120 -12.70 -6.01 -14.53
C ARG A 120 -13.92 -5.09 -14.58
N GLY A 121 -13.71 -3.86 -15.04
CA GLY A 121 -14.74 -2.84 -15.17
C GLY A 121 -14.18 -1.61 -15.87
N ASP A 122 -15.02 -0.61 -16.13
CA ASP A 122 -14.62 0.60 -16.88
C ASP A 122 -14.16 1.75 -15.96
N ASP A 123 -14.36 1.62 -14.65
CA ASP A 123 -13.90 2.62 -13.67
C ASP A 123 -12.36 2.67 -13.57
N PRO A 124 -11.81 3.77 -13.01
CA PRO A 124 -10.37 3.98 -12.97
C PRO A 124 -9.55 2.89 -12.27
N LEU A 125 -10.13 2.14 -11.32
CA LEU A 125 -9.45 1.05 -10.63
C LEU A 125 -9.47 -0.22 -11.49
N ARG A 126 -10.66 -0.70 -11.87
CA ARG A 126 -10.84 -2.03 -12.47
C ARG A 126 -10.45 -2.09 -13.94
N ARG A 127 -10.47 -0.97 -14.69
CA ARG A 127 -10.05 -0.99 -16.11
C ARG A 127 -8.58 -1.31 -16.31
N ARG A 128 -7.77 -1.03 -15.28
CA ARG A 128 -6.34 -1.33 -15.25
C ARG A 128 -6.06 -2.81 -14.92
N ASN A 129 -7.09 -3.57 -14.54
CA ASN A 129 -6.96 -4.97 -14.17
C ASN A 129 -6.78 -5.90 -15.37
N SER A 130 -5.54 -5.98 -15.84
CA SER A 130 -5.09 -6.94 -16.85
C SER A 130 -4.77 -8.33 -16.28
N GLY A 131 -4.88 -8.53 -14.97
CA GLY A 131 -4.39 -9.72 -14.25
C GLY A 131 -2.87 -9.74 -14.06
N ARG A 132 -2.16 -8.66 -14.40
CA ARG A 132 -0.72 -8.50 -14.22
C ARG A 132 -0.42 -7.34 -13.29
N TRP A 133 0.64 -7.47 -12.51
CA TRP A 133 1.08 -6.44 -11.57
C TRP A 133 2.60 -6.51 -11.37
N ARG A 134 3.15 -5.45 -10.81
CA ARG A 134 4.52 -5.39 -10.29
C ARG A 134 4.54 -4.50 -9.06
N PHE A 135 5.47 -4.72 -8.16
CA PHE A 135 5.72 -3.75 -7.08
C PHE A 135 6.26 -2.43 -7.64
N ASN A 136 5.89 -1.33 -6.99
CA ASN A 136 6.31 0.01 -7.39
C ASN A 136 6.64 0.85 -6.15
N GLY A 137 7.64 0.39 -5.40
CA GLY A 137 8.04 0.97 -4.12
C GLY A 137 7.44 0.23 -2.93
N SER A 138 8.27 -0.01 -1.92
CA SER A 138 7.85 -0.46 -0.60
C SER A 138 8.83 0.03 0.45
N TRP A 139 8.33 0.31 1.64
CA TRP A 139 9.09 0.73 2.79
C TRP A 139 8.43 0.19 4.06
N SER A 140 9.23 0.02 5.11
CA SER A 140 8.73 -0.32 6.44
C SER A 140 8.59 0.96 7.24
N VAL A 141 7.49 1.03 7.98
CA VAL A 141 7.19 2.10 8.93
C VAL A 141 7.26 1.53 10.33
N ARG A 142 7.86 2.29 11.25
CA ARG A 142 7.83 2.01 12.69
C ARG A 142 7.34 3.25 13.43
N LEU A 143 6.09 3.23 13.83
CA LEU A 143 5.48 4.29 14.63
C LEU A 143 5.92 4.20 16.09
N ARG A 144 5.99 5.35 16.76
CA ARG A 144 6.12 5.47 18.21
C ARG A 144 4.78 5.92 18.80
N ASN A 145 4.74 6.08 20.12
CA ASN A 145 3.55 6.55 20.81
C ASN A 145 2.99 7.83 20.16
N ARG A 146 1.69 7.82 19.81
CA ARG A 146 0.97 8.89 19.10
C ARG A 146 1.47 9.19 17.68
N GLY A 147 2.17 8.26 17.03
CA GLY A 147 2.54 8.39 15.62
C GLY A 147 1.41 8.09 14.65
N PHE A 148 1.45 8.73 13.49
CA PHE A 148 0.41 8.63 12.47
C PHE A 148 0.93 8.99 11.07
N HIS A 149 0.14 8.65 10.05
CA HIS A 149 0.30 9.17 8.70
C HIS A 149 -0.67 10.31 8.46
N MET A 150 -0.17 11.44 7.93
CA MET A 150 -1.02 12.45 7.33
C MET A 150 -1.75 11.87 6.11
N SER A 151 -2.95 12.38 5.83
CA SER A 151 -3.69 12.03 4.61
C SER A 151 -2.83 12.32 3.38
N HIS A 152 -2.70 11.32 2.50
CA HIS A 152 -1.89 11.39 1.30
C HIS A 152 -2.39 10.39 0.27
N VAL A 153 -1.86 10.49 -0.95
CA VAL A 153 -2.12 9.56 -2.05
C VAL A 153 -0.80 9.06 -2.62
N HIS A 154 -0.84 7.92 -3.30
CA HIS A 154 0.33 7.34 -3.97
C HIS A 154 0.23 7.64 -5.47
N PRO A 155 0.73 8.79 -5.95
CA PRO A 155 0.44 9.27 -7.30
C PRO A 155 0.99 8.37 -8.42
N ARG A 156 1.99 7.53 -8.10
CA ARG A 156 2.57 6.54 -9.02
C ARG A 156 2.03 5.11 -8.80
N GLY A 157 1.11 4.93 -7.86
CA GLY A 157 0.53 3.64 -7.52
C GLY A 157 -0.64 3.25 -8.42
N TRP A 158 -1.11 2.02 -8.27
CA TRP A 158 -2.42 1.59 -8.77
C TRP A 158 -3.25 1.09 -7.60
N ILE A 159 -2.73 0.07 -6.93
CA ILE A 159 -3.24 -0.48 -5.69
C ILE A 159 -2.16 -0.26 -4.65
N SER A 160 -2.57 0.18 -3.47
CA SER A 160 -1.68 0.37 -2.32
C SER A 160 -2.17 -0.53 -1.18
N SER A 161 -1.26 -1.01 -0.35
CA SER A 161 -1.58 -1.85 0.80
C SER A 161 -0.61 -1.59 1.93
N ALA A 162 -0.97 -2.03 3.14
CA ALA A 162 -0.14 -2.03 4.32
C ALA A 162 -0.18 -3.43 4.95
N PHE A 163 0.99 -3.94 5.32
CA PHE A 163 1.12 -5.18 6.07
C PHE A 163 1.48 -4.86 7.52
N TYR A 164 0.57 -5.18 8.45
CA TYR A 164 0.76 -4.95 9.86
C TYR A 164 1.57 -6.11 10.47
N LEU A 165 2.83 -5.82 10.82
CA LEU A 165 3.76 -6.80 11.37
C LEU A 165 3.70 -6.88 12.90
N GLN A 166 3.68 -5.72 13.56
CA GLN A 166 3.54 -5.60 15.01
C GLN A 166 2.50 -4.51 15.31
N LEU A 167 1.59 -4.82 16.21
CA LEU A 167 0.54 -3.93 16.69
C LEU A 167 0.78 -3.63 18.18
N PRO A 168 0.36 -2.46 18.68
CA PRO A 168 0.35 -2.22 20.12
C PRO A 168 -0.63 -3.18 20.82
N ASP A 169 -0.35 -3.48 22.09
CA ASP A 169 -1.27 -4.19 22.98
C ASP A 169 -2.55 -3.38 23.28
#